data_AF-A0A2P5YG93-F1
#
_entry.id   AF-A0A2P5YG93-F1
#
_cell.length_a   1.000
_cell.length_b   1.000
_cell.length_c   1.000
_cell.angle_alpha   90.00
_cell.angle_beta   90.00
_cell.angle_gamma   90.00
#
_symmetry.space_group_name_H-M   'P 1'
#
loop_
_entity.id
_entity.type
_entity.pdbx_description
1 polymer ?
#
loop_
_entity_poly.entity_id
_entity_poly.type
_entity_poly.pdbx_seq_one_letter_code
_entity_poly.pdbx_strand_id
1 'polypeptide(L)'
;METFFLDEMIEILCRLSVKDLIRFKCASKHWCSLIDDPYFIKRHLSHSLKTKTNHSLLLRHYEYNFFSVNYDSGEAIQRLNHPVGEQKRAIKILGSCNGLLALIDDNDGIFLWNPSTRKFQVLPSTEIEISSPSICFERSTFYGFGYDPISDDYKLVRMVQLIGKSNGKLNSETKVYSLRRNCWRRIKDFCFYLLSAREIGFLANNALHWMAFKPPKSGKQDLVGFDLGTEEFRFLELPDFCLDKLFCYDIKAMGGYICLTATYREIDTVVVDVWIMEEYGVKESWIKLISCYQPEFIPDSPFAVPLAFSKNGDKVLFNISYKCRIFNNWYSLMDKFVWYDLCGERIEKVEIRGIPSVFEVHFYVESPVPINGNAVMINNEMP
;
A
#
# COMPACT_ATOMS: atom_id res chain seq x y z
N MET A 1 -35.79 -22.59 -8.61
CA MET A 1 -35.13 -22.88 -9.90
C MET A 1 -34.43 -21.63 -10.42
N GLU A 2 -35.09 -20.46 -10.43
CA GLU A 2 -34.44 -19.18 -10.79
C GLU A 2 -33.29 -18.75 -9.86
N THR A 3 -33.42 -18.97 -8.54
CA THR A 3 -32.35 -18.66 -7.57
C THR A 3 -31.08 -19.47 -7.79
N PHE A 4 -31.22 -20.75 -8.15
CA PHE A 4 -30.10 -21.65 -8.43
C PHE A 4 -29.30 -21.20 -9.67
N PHE A 5 -30.00 -20.77 -10.73
CA PHE A 5 -29.36 -20.26 -11.94
C PHE A 5 -28.60 -18.95 -11.69
N LEU A 6 -29.15 -18.06 -10.84
CA LEU A 6 -28.50 -16.81 -10.47
C LEU A 6 -27.21 -17.04 -9.66
N ASP A 7 -27.22 -18.00 -8.73
CA ASP A 7 -26.05 -18.35 -7.94
C ASP A 7 -24.92 -18.94 -8.79
N GLU A 8 -25.25 -19.80 -9.76
CA GLU A 8 -24.29 -20.35 -10.74
C GLU A 8 -23.70 -19.25 -11.62
N MET A 9 -24.53 -18.31 -12.10
CA MET A 9 -24.05 -17.15 -12.87
C MET A 9 -23.09 -16.28 -12.06
N ILE A 10 -23.43 -15.98 -10.80
CA ILE A 10 -22.56 -15.21 -9.90
C ILE A 10 -21.22 -15.92 -9.74
N GLU A 11 -21.21 -17.25 -9.56
CA GLU A 11 -19.98 -18.01 -9.42
C GLU A 11 -19.11 -17.96 -10.68
N ILE A 12 -19.71 -18.08 -11.87
CA ILE A 12 -19.01 -17.96 -13.14
C ILE A 12 -18.40 -16.56 -13.29
N LEU A 13 -19.20 -15.52 -13.05
CA LEU A 13 -18.74 -14.14 -13.14
C LEU A 13 -17.64 -13.81 -12.12
N CYS A 14 -17.68 -14.39 -10.92
CA CYS A 14 -16.66 -14.19 -9.88
C CYS A 14 -15.25 -14.61 -10.35
N ARG A 15 -15.17 -15.53 -11.33
CA ARG A 15 -13.90 -16.03 -11.89
C ARG A 15 -13.36 -15.18 -13.04
N LEU A 16 -14.14 -14.21 -13.53
CA LEU A 16 -13.74 -13.36 -14.64
C LEU A 16 -12.82 -12.22 -14.21
N SER A 17 -12.06 -11.72 -15.18
CA SER A 17 -11.28 -10.50 -15.00
C SER A 17 -12.19 -9.29 -14.80
N VAL A 18 -11.75 -8.29 -14.06
CA VAL A 18 -12.52 -7.04 -13.89
C VAL A 18 -12.75 -6.35 -15.22
N LYS A 19 -11.78 -6.43 -16.14
CA LYS A 19 -11.90 -5.91 -17.51
C LYS A 19 -13.06 -6.55 -18.26
N ASP A 20 -13.23 -7.86 -18.17
CA ASP A 20 -14.32 -8.57 -18.85
C ASP A 20 -15.67 -8.30 -18.19
N LEU A 21 -15.71 -8.21 -16.85
CA LEU A 21 -16.91 -7.79 -16.14
C LEU A 21 -17.38 -6.41 -16.60
N ILE A 22 -16.47 -5.43 -16.69
CA ILE A 22 -16.81 -4.08 -17.17
C ILE A 22 -17.34 -4.11 -18.61
N ARG A 23 -16.82 -4.98 -19.48
CA ARG A 23 -17.36 -5.18 -20.84
C ARG A 23 -18.76 -5.79 -20.82
N PHE A 24 -19.01 -6.75 -19.94
CA PHE A 24 -20.31 -7.41 -19.81
C PHE A 24 -21.41 -6.48 -19.31
N LYS A 25 -21.07 -5.46 -18.52
CA LYS A 25 -22.02 -4.39 -18.15
C LYS A 25 -22.65 -3.73 -19.39
N CYS A 26 -21.91 -3.62 -20.50
CA CYS A 26 -22.41 -3.03 -21.74
C CYS A 26 -23.31 -3.97 -22.55
N ALA A 27 -23.30 -5.28 -22.27
CA ALA A 27 -24.03 -6.28 -23.05
C ALA A 27 -25.52 -6.38 -22.68
N SER A 28 -25.89 -6.14 -21.42
CA SER A 28 -27.28 -6.16 -20.96
C SER A 28 -27.47 -5.39 -19.65
N LYS A 29 -28.67 -4.82 -19.46
CA LYS A 29 -29.08 -4.21 -18.18
C LYS A 29 -29.04 -5.19 -17.02
N HIS A 30 -29.36 -6.46 -17.27
CA HIS A 30 -29.32 -7.50 -16.26
C HIS A 30 -27.88 -7.74 -15.76
N TRP A 31 -26.92 -7.91 -16.68
CA TRP A 31 -25.50 -8.03 -16.34
C TRP A 31 -24.97 -6.79 -15.63
N CYS A 32 -25.35 -5.60 -16.11
CA CYS A 32 -24.97 -4.34 -15.46
C CYS A 32 -25.45 -4.30 -14.00
N SER A 33 -26.73 -4.60 -13.75
CA SER A 33 -27.30 -4.62 -12.40
C SER A 33 -26.67 -5.69 -11.51
N LEU A 34 -26.36 -6.87 -12.05
CA LEU A 34 -25.74 -7.95 -11.29
C LEU A 34 -24.30 -7.60 -10.89
N ILE A 35 -23.55 -6.95 -11.78
CA ILE A 35 -22.14 -6.60 -11.55
C ILE A 35 -22.01 -5.37 -10.63
N ASP A 36 -22.98 -4.45 -10.66
CA ASP A 36 -23.03 -3.30 -9.75
C ASP A 36 -23.61 -3.63 -8.37
N ASP A 37 -24.13 -4.84 -8.18
CA ASP A 37 -24.66 -5.28 -6.90
C ASP A 37 -23.55 -5.40 -5.84
N PRO A 38 -23.70 -4.79 -4.65
CA PRO A 38 -22.67 -4.83 -3.61
C PRO A 38 -22.32 -6.25 -3.13
N TYR A 39 -23.27 -7.18 -3.14
CA TYR A 39 -23.01 -8.57 -2.75
C TYR A 39 -22.14 -9.26 -3.82
N PHE A 40 -22.42 -9.06 -5.10
CA PHE A 40 -21.55 -9.54 -6.18
C PHE A 40 -20.12 -8.98 -6.05
N ILE A 41 -19.97 -7.66 -5.85
CA ILE A 41 -18.66 -7.00 -5.74
C ILE A 41 -17.85 -7.59 -4.58
N LYS A 42 -18.47 -7.72 -3.40
CA LYS A 42 -17.81 -8.32 -2.23
C LYS A 42 -17.41 -9.78 -2.48
N ARG A 43 -18.26 -10.55 -3.17
CA ARG A 43 -17.99 -11.96 -3.51
C ARG A 43 -16.87 -12.10 -4.54
N HIS A 44 -16.87 -11.28 -5.60
CA HIS A 44 -15.80 -11.23 -6.60
C HIS A 44 -14.45 -10.82 -6.00
N LEU A 45 -14.45 -9.81 -5.13
CA LEU A 45 -13.24 -9.37 -4.42
C LEU A 45 -12.73 -10.46 -3.47
N SER A 46 -13.61 -11.07 -2.67
CA SER A 46 -13.24 -12.15 -1.76
C SER A 46 -12.69 -13.35 -2.51
N HIS A 47 -13.29 -13.70 -3.65
CA HIS A 47 -12.79 -14.72 -4.56
C HIS A 47 -11.39 -14.35 -5.04
N SER A 48 -11.20 -13.13 -5.56
CA SER A 48 -9.92 -12.62 -6.09
C SER A 48 -8.79 -12.70 -5.06
N LEU A 49 -9.04 -12.26 -3.82
CA LEU A 49 -8.08 -12.35 -2.71
C LEU A 49 -7.74 -13.81 -2.36
N LYS A 50 -8.74 -14.69 -2.33
CA LYS A 50 -8.56 -16.11 -1.97
C LYS A 50 -7.82 -16.89 -3.07
N THR A 51 -8.14 -16.66 -4.33
CA THR A 51 -7.55 -17.38 -5.48
C THR A 51 -6.33 -16.68 -6.06
N LYS A 52 -5.93 -15.54 -5.48
CA LYS A 52 -4.84 -14.69 -5.97
C LYS A 52 -5.01 -14.31 -7.45
N THR A 53 -6.24 -14.04 -7.87
CA THR A 53 -6.57 -13.59 -9.23
C THR A 53 -6.84 -12.09 -9.22
N ASN A 54 -6.79 -11.43 -10.39
CA ASN A 54 -6.95 -9.98 -10.49
C ASN A 54 -5.92 -9.18 -9.68
N HIS A 55 -4.80 -9.82 -9.31
CA HIS A 55 -3.66 -9.18 -8.69
C HIS A 55 -2.76 -8.58 -9.75
N SER A 56 -2.38 -7.33 -9.55
CA SER A 56 -1.48 -6.59 -10.42
C SER A 56 -0.50 -5.81 -9.55
N LEU A 57 0.67 -5.52 -10.09
CA LEU A 57 1.56 -4.51 -9.54
C LEU A 57 1.26 -3.19 -10.22
N LEU A 58 1.10 -2.15 -9.40
CA LEU A 58 0.98 -0.79 -9.85
C LEU A 58 2.34 -0.12 -9.74
N LEU A 59 2.93 0.18 -10.89
CA LEU A 59 4.20 0.88 -10.98
C LEU A 59 3.95 2.36 -11.23
N ARG A 60 4.59 3.21 -10.44
CA ARG A 60 4.61 4.65 -10.63
C ARG A 60 6.00 5.05 -11.12
N HIS A 61 6.07 5.54 -12.35
CA HIS A 61 7.29 6.15 -12.89
C HIS A 61 7.43 7.59 -12.39
N TYR A 62 8.67 8.07 -12.23
CA TYR A 62 8.93 9.45 -11.84
C TYR A 62 8.38 10.48 -12.84
N GLU A 63 8.22 10.12 -14.11
CA GLU A 63 7.55 10.95 -15.12
C GLU A 63 6.02 10.81 -15.10
N TYR A 64 5.42 10.58 -13.93
CA TYR A 64 3.98 10.69 -13.68
C TYR A 64 3.10 9.61 -14.33
N ASN A 65 3.71 8.61 -14.97
CA ASN A 65 2.98 7.51 -15.59
C ASN A 65 2.70 6.39 -14.58
N PHE A 66 1.46 5.88 -14.59
CA PHE A 66 1.07 4.67 -13.87
C PHE A 66 1.02 3.49 -14.83
N PHE A 67 1.53 2.36 -14.39
CA PHE A 67 1.52 1.12 -15.14
C PHE A 67 0.90 0.01 -14.29
N SER A 68 -0.03 -0.75 -14.87
CA SER A 68 -0.46 -2.03 -14.31
C SER A 68 0.34 -3.15 -14.93
N VAL A 69 0.84 -4.05 -14.09
CA VAL A 69 1.67 -5.18 -14.49
C VAL A 69 1.14 -6.46 -13.88
N ASN A 70 0.87 -7.45 -14.73
CA ASN A 70 0.61 -8.80 -14.27
C ASN A 70 1.94 -9.54 -14.10
N TYR A 71 2.31 -9.82 -12.85
CA TYR A 71 3.57 -10.46 -12.50
C TYR A 71 3.54 -11.98 -12.65
N ASP A 72 2.37 -12.61 -12.85
CA ASP A 72 2.24 -14.04 -13.09
C ASP A 72 2.47 -14.40 -14.57
N SER A 73 1.99 -13.57 -15.50
CA SER A 73 2.10 -13.83 -16.94
C SER A 73 3.39 -13.31 -17.57
N GLY A 74 4.13 -12.41 -16.90
CA GLY A 74 5.32 -11.75 -17.45
C GLY A 74 5.04 -10.84 -18.65
N GLU A 75 3.77 -10.73 -19.04
CA GLU A 75 3.29 -9.99 -20.21
C GLU A 75 2.18 -9.00 -19.82
N ALA A 76 2.18 -7.89 -20.55
CA ALA A 76 1.28 -6.74 -20.49
C ALA A 76 1.60 -5.71 -19.40
N ILE A 77 2.25 -4.65 -19.85
CA ILE A 77 2.21 -3.33 -19.22
C ILE A 77 1.03 -2.59 -19.82
N GLN A 78 0.10 -2.18 -18.96
CA GLN A 78 -0.92 -1.22 -19.35
C GLN A 78 -0.59 0.12 -18.73
N ARG A 79 -0.29 1.13 -19.57
CA ARG A 79 -0.28 2.52 -19.11
C ARG A 79 -1.71 2.90 -18.69
N LEU A 80 -1.85 3.41 -17.48
CA LEU A 80 -3.12 3.82 -16.91
C LEU A 80 -3.28 5.33 -17.03
N ASN A 81 -4.43 5.77 -17.52
CA ASN A 81 -4.80 7.18 -17.53
C ASN A 81 -5.28 7.57 -16.13
N HIS A 82 -4.48 8.37 -15.43
CA HIS A 82 -4.80 8.80 -14.06
C HIS A 82 -5.61 10.11 -14.05
N PRO A 83 -6.32 10.43 -12.96
CA PRO A 83 -7.27 11.54 -12.88
C PRO A 83 -6.72 12.95 -13.13
N VAL A 84 -5.42 13.13 -12.95
CA VAL A 84 -4.75 14.44 -13.01
C VAL A 84 -4.28 14.76 -14.44
N GLY A 85 -4.52 13.84 -15.40
CA GLY A 85 -4.13 13.99 -16.80
C GLY A 85 -2.62 14.01 -17.01
N GLU A 86 -2.17 14.35 -18.22
CA GLU A 86 -0.73 14.40 -18.57
C GLU A 86 0.04 15.58 -17.95
N GLN A 87 -0.60 16.33 -17.04
CA GLN A 87 0.11 17.40 -16.33
C GLN A 87 1.21 16.76 -15.49
N LYS A 88 2.45 17.26 -15.62
CA LYS A 88 3.65 16.83 -14.90
C LYS A 88 3.58 17.14 -13.39
N ARG A 89 2.51 16.72 -12.72
CA ARG A 89 2.28 16.93 -11.28
C ARG A 89 2.73 15.71 -10.51
N ALA A 90 3.47 15.94 -9.43
CA ALA A 90 3.91 14.85 -8.57
C ALA A 90 2.71 14.25 -7.82
N ILE A 91 2.40 12.99 -8.09
CA ILE A 91 1.34 12.24 -7.39
C ILE A 91 1.97 11.21 -6.47
N LYS A 92 1.58 11.19 -5.20
CA LYS A 92 1.94 10.12 -4.25
C LYS A 92 0.75 9.19 -4.02
N ILE A 93 1.02 7.89 -3.86
CA ILE A 93 0.01 6.92 -3.44
C ILE A 93 -0.03 6.89 -1.90
N LEU A 94 -1.18 7.21 -1.33
CA LEU A 94 -1.45 7.18 0.11
C LEU A 94 -1.87 5.79 0.62
N GLY A 95 -2.26 4.91 -0.31
CA GLY A 95 -2.59 3.52 -0.03
C GLY A 95 -3.48 2.92 -1.11
N SER A 96 -3.58 1.59 -1.10
CA SER A 96 -4.49 0.83 -1.96
C SER A 96 -5.33 -0.11 -1.12
N CYS A 97 -6.62 -0.21 -1.44
CA CYS A 97 -7.52 -1.15 -0.80
C CYS A 97 -8.66 -1.52 -1.75
N ASN A 98 -8.88 -2.81 -1.99
CA ASN A 98 -10.04 -3.33 -2.70
C ASN A 98 -10.29 -2.68 -4.09
N GLY A 99 -9.23 -2.42 -4.86
CA GLY A 99 -9.31 -1.76 -6.17
C GLY A 99 -9.40 -0.24 -6.14
N LEU A 100 -9.44 0.37 -4.95
CA LEU A 100 -9.35 1.81 -4.79
C LEU A 100 -7.92 2.23 -4.44
N LEU A 101 -7.52 3.38 -4.98
CA LEU A 101 -6.27 4.08 -4.67
C LEU A 101 -6.61 5.42 -4.05
N ALA A 102 -5.99 5.73 -2.91
CA ALA A 102 -5.95 7.09 -2.39
C ALA A 102 -4.67 7.77 -2.87
N LEU A 103 -4.81 8.95 -3.46
CA LEU A 103 -3.74 9.71 -4.09
C LEU A 103 -3.72 11.14 -3.56
N ILE A 104 -2.54 11.76 -3.56
CA ILE A 104 -2.36 13.19 -3.30
C ILE A 104 -1.49 13.80 -4.40
N ASP A 105 -1.86 14.99 -4.87
CA ASP A 105 -1.04 15.77 -5.80
C ASP A 105 -0.13 16.77 -5.07
N ASP A 106 0.64 17.55 -5.84
CA ASP A 106 1.56 18.58 -5.36
C ASP A 106 0.87 19.81 -4.76
N ASN A 107 -0.45 19.94 -4.89
CA ASN A 107 -1.25 21.04 -4.31
C ASN A 107 -2.02 20.59 -3.05
N ASP A 108 -1.61 19.47 -2.45
CA ASP A 108 -2.30 18.80 -1.34
C ASP A 108 -3.75 18.36 -1.68
N GLY A 109 -4.07 18.25 -2.98
CA GLY A 109 -5.34 17.76 -3.46
C GLY A 109 -5.43 16.24 -3.32
N ILE A 110 -6.38 15.76 -2.51
CA ILE A 110 -6.57 14.33 -2.26
C ILE A 110 -7.71 13.80 -3.12
N PHE A 111 -7.51 12.63 -3.73
CA PHE A 111 -8.53 11.98 -4.54
C PHE A 111 -8.50 10.46 -4.40
N LEU A 112 -9.67 9.85 -4.57
CA LEU A 112 -9.81 8.41 -4.74
C LEU A 112 -9.91 8.09 -6.22
N TRP A 113 -9.26 7.01 -6.64
CA TRP A 113 -9.27 6.54 -8.02
C TRP A 113 -9.46 5.03 -8.08
N ASN A 114 -10.35 4.59 -8.95
CA ASN A 114 -10.47 3.19 -9.36
C ASN A 114 -9.99 3.09 -10.81
N PRO A 115 -8.75 2.61 -11.05
CA PRO A 115 -8.22 2.39 -12.39
C PRO A 115 -9.08 1.47 -13.25
N SER A 116 -9.67 0.43 -12.65
CA SER A 116 -10.47 -0.57 -13.38
C SER A 116 -11.75 0.06 -13.92
N THR A 117 -12.47 0.84 -13.11
CA THR A 117 -13.70 1.51 -13.54
C THR A 117 -13.46 2.88 -14.20
N ARG A 118 -12.22 3.37 -14.18
CA ARG A 118 -11.81 4.71 -14.65
C ARG A 118 -12.59 5.85 -14.01
N LYS A 119 -13.01 5.66 -12.77
CA LYS A 119 -13.73 6.67 -11.98
C LYS A 119 -12.80 7.26 -10.95
N PHE A 120 -12.98 8.54 -10.66
CA PHE A 120 -12.30 9.19 -9.56
C PHE A 120 -13.20 10.18 -8.82
N GLN A 121 -12.82 10.51 -7.60
CA GLN A 121 -13.49 11.51 -6.79
C GLN A 121 -12.44 12.35 -6.06
N VAL A 122 -12.56 13.66 -6.18
CA VAL A 122 -11.80 14.60 -5.35
C VAL A 122 -12.41 14.63 -3.96
N LEU A 123 -11.57 14.48 -2.94
CA LEU A 123 -12.00 14.53 -1.55
C LEU A 123 -12.05 15.99 -1.07
N PRO A 124 -12.97 16.33 -0.16
CA PRO A 124 -12.98 17.65 0.45
C PRO A 124 -11.65 17.92 1.16
N SER A 125 -11.12 19.13 1.01
CA SER A 125 -9.99 19.59 1.81
C SER A 125 -10.39 19.75 3.27
N THR A 126 -9.41 19.81 4.16
CA THR A 126 -9.65 20.04 5.58
C THR A 126 -8.44 20.71 6.20
N GLU A 127 -8.71 21.71 7.03
CA GLU A 127 -7.66 22.53 7.64
C GLU A 127 -6.96 21.78 8.78
N ILE A 128 -5.77 22.25 9.14
CA ILE A 128 -5.06 21.79 10.34
C ILE A 128 -5.54 22.66 11.50
N GLU A 129 -6.14 22.05 12.52
CA GLU A 129 -6.75 22.73 13.67
C GLU A 129 -5.80 22.76 14.88
N ILE A 130 -4.56 22.29 14.73
CA ILE A 130 -3.54 22.38 15.78
C ILE A 130 -3.10 23.84 15.92
N SER A 131 -3.19 24.38 17.14
CA SER A 131 -2.61 25.69 17.45
C SER A 131 -1.11 25.66 17.14
N SER A 132 -0.67 26.43 16.16
CA SER A 132 0.76 26.63 15.90
C SER A 132 1.32 27.48 17.04
N PRO A 133 2.20 26.94 17.91
CA PRO A 133 2.81 27.77 18.94
C PRO A 133 3.77 28.77 18.28
N SER A 134 4.08 29.86 18.98
CA SER A 134 4.90 30.98 18.49
C SER A 134 6.39 30.64 18.19
N ILE A 135 6.76 29.36 18.19
CA ILE A 135 8.14 28.83 18.14
C ILE A 135 8.36 28.08 16.80
N CYS A 136 9.61 27.84 16.41
CA CYS A 136 9.96 26.99 15.27
C CYS A 136 9.60 25.50 15.51
N PHE A 137 8.69 24.94 14.70
CA PHE A 137 8.33 23.52 14.70
C PHE A 137 8.74 22.83 13.39
N GLU A 138 9.01 21.53 13.46
CA GLU A 138 9.03 20.65 12.30
C GLU A 138 7.64 20.03 12.13
N ARG A 139 7.06 20.16 10.92
CA ARG A 139 5.75 19.59 10.57
C ARG A 139 5.96 18.35 9.72
N SER A 140 5.24 17.28 10.04
CA SER A 140 5.11 16.10 9.20
C SER A 140 3.66 15.67 9.11
N THR A 141 3.24 15.17 7.95
CA THR A 141 1.88 14.68 7.72
C THR A 141 1.95 13.25 7.26
N PHE A 142 1.14 12.39 7.87
CA PHE A 142 1.09 10.97 7.61
C PHE A 142 -0.29 10.60 7.11
N TYR A 143 -0.32 9.60 6.23
CA TYR A 143 -1.56 9.09 5.65
C TYR A 143 -1.63 7.58 5.73
N GLY A 144 -2.84 7.05 5.71
CA GLY A 144 -3.09 5.63 5.48
C GLY A 144 -4.53 5.41 5.03
N PHE A 145 -4.73 4.50 4.09
CA PHE A 145 -6.01 4.23 3.45
C PHE A 145 -6.39 2.76 3.57
N GLY A 146 -7.64 2.50 3.96
CA GLY A 146 -8.14 1.13 4.06
C GLY A 146 -9.65 1.05 4.15
N TYR A 147 -10.15 -0.18 4.24
CA TYR A 147 -11.57 -0.50 4.35
C TYR A 147 -11.86 -1.05 5.73
N ASP A 148 -12.89 -0.49 6.37
CA ASP A 148 -13.47 -0.99 7.61
C ASP A 148 -14.65 -1.92 7.28
N PRO A 149 -14.47 -3.25 7.41
CA PRO A 149 -15.54 -4.20 7.09
C PRO A 149 -16.70 -4.14 8.08
N ILE A 150 -16.52 -3.58 9.29
CA ILE A 150 -17.57 -3.50 10.31
C ILE A 150 -18.55 -2.39 9.96
N SER A 151 -18.04 -1.20 9.59
CA SER A 151 -18.90 -0.07 9.19
C SER A 151 -19.24 -0.03 7.70
N ASP A 152 -18.68 -0.95 6.92
CA ASP A 152 -18.78 -1.03 5.46
C ASP A 152 -18.39 0.31 4.80
N ASP A 153 -17.20 0.80 5.17
CA ASP A 153 -16.74 2.13 4.78
C ASP A 153 -15.24 2.15 4.46
N TYR A 154 -14.88 2.96 3.47
CA TYR A 154 -13.48 3.26 3.19
C TYR A 154 -13.06 4.48 4.00
N LYS A 155 -11.94 4.34 4.69
CA LYS A 155 -11.40 5.37 5.57
C LYS A 155 -10.03 5.81 5.10
N LEU A 156 -9.81 7.13 5.08
CA LEU A 156 -8.49 7.73 4.91
C LEU A 156 -8.13 8.45 6.20
N VAL A 157 -7.05 8.01 6.83
CA VAL A 157 -6.51 8.62 8.06
C VAL A 157 -5.46 9.64 7.66
N ARG A 158 -5.56 10.86 8.19
CA ARG A 158 -4.50 11.87 8.18
C ARG A 158 -4.06 12.14 9.60
N MET A 159 -2.76 12.02 9.85
CA MET A 159 -2.13 12.41 11.10
C MET A 159 -1.17 13.56 10.86
N VAL A 160 -1.29 14.64 11.62
CA VAL A 160 -0.36 15.77 11.58
C VAL A 160 0.44 15.78 12.87
N GLN A 161 1.75 15.95 12.75
CA GLN A 161 2.70 16.01 13.84
C GLN A 161 3.48 17.30 13.78
N LEU A 162 3.52 18.06 14.88
CA LEU A 162 4.38 19.22 15.08
C LEU A 162 5.35 18.93 16.23
N ILE A 163 6.66 18.94 15.95
CA ILE A 163 7.70 18.74 16.97
C ILE A 163 8.45 20.05 17.20
N GLY A 164 8.48 20.54 18.44
CA GLY A 164 9.21 21.74 18.81
C GLY A 164 10.71 21.52 18.71
N LYS A 165 11.41 22.33 17.91
CA LYS A 165 12.85 22.15 17.66
C LYS A 165 13.72 22.29 18.91
N SER A 166 13.29 23.13 19.87
CA SER A 166 14.05 23.42 21.09
C SER A 166 13.70 22.52 22.28
N ASN A 167 12.45 22.06 22.38
CA ASN A 167 11.94 21.34 23.55
C ASN A 167 11.44 19.92 23.26
N GLY A 168 11.40 19.50 21.99
CA GLY A 168 10.87 18.20 21.58
C GLY A 168 9.37 18.02 21.86
N LYS A 169 8.64 19.10 22.18
CA LYS A 169 7.22 19.04 22.50
C LYS A 169 6.45 18.60 21.26
N LEU A 170 5.65 17.54 21.42
CA LEU A 170 4.75 17.01 20.42
C LEU A 170 3.38 17.69 20.54
N ASN A 171 2.92 18.30 19.45
CA ASN A 171 1.50 18.55 19.23
C ASN A 171 1.05 17.71 18.03
N SER A 172 -0.14 17.12 18.12
CA SER A 172 -0.64 16.23 17.09
C SER A 172 -2.11 16.49 16.76
N GLU A 173 -2.53 15.99 15.61
CA GLU A 173 -3.92 15.93 15.19
C GLU A 173 -4.12 14.64 14.41
N THR A 174 -5.26 14.00 14.61
CA THR A 174 -5.71 12.93 13.71
C THR A 174 -7.09 13.23 13.18
N LYS A 175 -7.26 13.14 11.86
CA LYS A 175 -8.56 13.18 11.20
C LYS A 175 -8.77 11.92 10.38
N VAL A 176 -9.99 11.43 10.39
CA VAL A 176 -10.43 10.29 9.60
C VAL A 176 -11.49 10.79 8.62
N TYR A 177 -11.25 10.57 7.34
CA TYR A 177 -12.25 10.74 6.29
C TYR A 177 -13.05 9.46 6.16
N SER A 178 -14.37 9.61 6.09
CA SER A 178 -15.32 8.53 5.76
C SER A 178 -15.78 8.72 4.31
N LEU A 179 -15.55 7.73 3.45
CA LEU A 179 -16.03 7.78 2.07
C LEU A 179 -17.56 7.81 2.06
N ARG A 180 -18.21 6.94 2.82
CA ARG A 180 -19.67 6.84 2.92
C ARG A 180 -20.33 8.16 3.33
N ARG A 181 -19.74 8.88 4.29
CA ARG A 181 -20.26 10.19 4.75
C ARG A 181 -19.73 11.38 3.95
N ASN A 182 -18.71 11.15 3.14
CA ASN A 182 -17.99 12.17 2.39
C ASN A 182 -17.51 13.35 3.25
N CYS A 183 -17.00 13.08 4.45
CA CYS A 183 -16.53 14.13 5.36
C CYS A 183 -15.35 13.67 6.22
N TRP A 184 -14.56 14.65 6.66
CA TRP A 184 -13.51 14.48 7.66
C TRP A 184 -14.07 14.66 9.07
N ARG A 185 -13.57 13.86 10.00
CA ARG A 185 -13.84 14.02 11.43
C ARG A 185 -12.53 13.94 12.21
N ARG A 186 -12.34 14.87 13.16
CA ARG A 186 -11.23 14.81 14.12
C ARG A 186 -11.48 13.72 15.15
N ILE A 187 -10.43 12.97 15.49
CA ILE A 187 -10.43 12.01 16.59
C ILE A 187 -9.40 12.42 17.65
N LYS A 188 -9.24 11.59 18.68
CA LYS A 188 -8.29 11.83 19.77
C LYS A 188 -6.86 11.96 19.23
N ASP A 189 -6.15 12.97 19.73
CA ASP A 189 -4.75 13.22 19.42
C ASP A 189 -3.84 12.10 19.95
N PHE A 190 -2.74 11.84 19.24
CA PHE A 190 -1.77 10.81 19.62
C PHE A 190 -0.58 11.38 20.40
N CYS A 191 0.05 10.55 21.23
CA CYS A 191 1.16 10.95 22.10
C CYS A 191 2.48 10.19 21.82
N PHE A 192 2.72 9.82 20.56
CA PHE A 192 3.94 9.15 20.11
C PHE A 192 4.57 9.88 18.92
N TYR A 193 5.83 9.60 18.62
CA TYR A 193 6.57 10.27 17.54
C TYR A 193 6.63 9.39 16.30
N LEU A 194 5.92 9.76 15.24
CA LEU A 194 5.99 9.09 13.95
C LEU A 194 7.31 9.43 13.21
N LEU A 195 7.84 8.46 12.46
CA LEU A 195 9.07 8.63 11.67
C LEU A 195 8.78 9.38 10.36
N SER A 196 9.23 10.62 10.24
CA SER A 196 8.98 11.47 9.06
C SER A 196 9.48 10.87 7.73
N ALA A 197 10.50 10.01 7.75
CA ALA A 197 10.95 9.29 6.56
C ALA A 197 9.93 8.26 6.02
N ARG A 198 8.85 7.96 6.77
CA ARG A 198 7.82 6.96 6.44
C ARG A 198 6.42 7.54 6.63
N GLU A 199 6.06 8.49 5.77
CA GLU A 199 4.79 9.22 5.84
C GLU A 199 3.55 8.35 5.55
N ILE A 200 3.70 7.29 4.76
CA ILE A 200 2.58 6.47 4.29
C ILE A 200 2.51 5.16 5.07
N GLY A 201 1.36 4.92 5.70
CA GLY A 201 1.08 3.70 6.42
C GLY A 201 0.64 2.58 5.49
N PHE A 202 0.91 1.34 5.89
CA PHE A 202 0.47 0.15 5.16
C PHE A 202 -0.71 -0.52 5.87
N LEU A 203 -1.58 -1.17 5.10
CA LEU A 203 -2.75 -1.87 5.61
C LEU A 203 -2.43 -3.35 5.84
N ALA A 204 -2.62 -3.84 7.06
CA ALA A 204 -2.57 -5.26 7.40
C ALA A 204 -3.59 -5.56 8.49
N ASN A 205 -4.25 -6.72 8.42
CA ASN A 205 -5.23 -7.15 9.43
C ASN A 205 -6.25 -6.06 9.85
N ASN A 206 -6.83 -5.35 8.88
CA ASN A 206 -7.79 -4.24 9.08
C ASN A 206 -7.28 -3.06 9.93
N ALA A 207 -5.97 -2.93 10.10
CA ALA A 207 -5.32 -1.80 10.75
C ALA A 207 -4.29 -1.17 9.82
N LEU A 208 -4.08 0.13 9.99
CA LEU A 208 -3.04 0.89 9.30
C LEU A 208 -1.81 1.00 10.19
N HIS A 209 -0.63 0.74 9.66
CA HIS A 209 0.59 0.66 10.47
C HIS A 209 1.65 1.68 10.07
N TRP A 210 2.34 2.24 11.07
CA TRP A 210 3.46 3.15 10.91
C TRP A 210 4.57 2.83 11.92
N MET A 211 5.80 3.20 11.57
CA MET A 211 6.90 3.22 12.53
C MET A 211 6.78 4.45 13.43
N ALA A 212 6.99 4.23 14.74
CA ALA A 212 6.93 5.29 15.74
C ALA A 212 7.99 5.12 16.84
N PHE A 213 8.13 6.13 17.69
CA PHE A 213 8.85 6.06 18.96
C PHE A 213 7.89 6.41 20.10
N LYS A 214 7.88 5.61 21.16
CA LYS A 214 7.20 5.96 22.42
C LYS A 214 7.88 7.13 23.13
N PRO A 215 7.12 7.95 23.89
CA PRO A 215 7.68 8.98 24.76
C PRO A 215 8.27 8.39 26.06
N PRO A 216 9.34 8.98 26.65
CA PRO A 216 10.20 9.99 26.02
C PRO A 216 10.88 9.38 24.80
N LYS A 217 11.12 10.19 23.74
CA LYS A 217 11.64 9.72 22.44
C LYS A 217 12.88 8.85 22.66
N SER A 218 12.68 7.53 22.67
CA SER A 218 13.73 6.56 22.90
C SER A 218 14.43 6.27 21.57
N GLY A 219 15.61 5.65 21.61
CA GLY A 219 16.24 5.12 20.40
C GLY A 219 15.54 3.87 19.84
N LYS A 220 14.61 3.28 20.59
CA LYS A 220 13.87 2.06 20.20
C LYS A 220 12.68 2.44 19.34
N GLN A 221 12.65 1.92 18.12
CA GLN A 221 11.51 2.02 17.22
C GLN A 221 10.45 1.00 17.63
N ASP A 222 9.18 1.39 17.54
CA ASP A 222 8.00 0.57 17.74
C ASP A 222 7.14 0.60 16.47
N LEU A 223 6.29 -0.41 16.28
CA LEU A 223 5.25 -0.41 15.26
C LEU A 223 3.93 0.01 15.91
N VAL A 224 3.27 1.05 15.39
CA VAL A 224 1.93 1.44 15.83
C VAL A 224 0.92 1.09 14.74
N GLY A 225 -0.15 0.39 15.13
CA GLY A 225 -1.32 0.12 14.31
C GLY A 225 -2.50 1.00 14.72
N PHE A 226 -3.25 1.51 13.75
CA PHE A 226 -4.54 2.16 13.94
C PHE A 226 -5.63 1.22 13.43
N ASP A 227 -6.43 0.68 14.34
CA ASP A 227 -7.56 -0.19 14.01
C ASP A 227 -8.65 0.61 13.30
N LEU A 228 -9.01 0.24 12.08
CA LEU A 228 -9.99 1.00 11.30
C LEU A 228 -11.42 0.87 11.85
N GLY A 229 -11.74 -0.21 12.55
CA GLY A 229 -13.07 -0.47 13.11
C GLY A 229 -13.27 0.25 14.43
N THR A 230 -12.32 0.10 15.37
CA THR A 230 -12.40 0.76 16.68
C THR A 230 -11.86 2.19 16.68
N GLU A 231 -11.09 2.57 15.66
CA GLU A 231 -10.39 3.86 15.55
C GLU A 231 -9.43 4.13 16.73
N GLU A 232 -8.76 3.08 17.19
CA GLU A 232 -7.80 3.13 18.29
C GLU A 232 -6.37 2.78 17.84
N PHE A 233 -5.39 3.43 18.46
CA PHE A 233 -3.98 3.10 18.27
C PHE A 233 -3.54 1.98 19.22
N ARG A 234 -2.79 1.01 18.70
CA ARG A 234 -2.19 -0.08 19.46
C ARG A 234 -0.74 -0.28 19.01
N PHE A 235 0.14 -0.50 19.96
CA PHE A 235 1.54 -0.82 19.65
C PHE A 235 1.72 -2.32 19.48
N LEU A 236 2.52 -2.69 18.49
CA LEU A 236 2.96 -4.05 18.23
C LEU A 236 4.45 -4.13 18.52
N GLU A 237 4.86 -5.22 19.14
CA GLU A 237 6.26 -5.46 19.45
C GLU A 237 7.00 -6.04 18.24
N LEU A 238 8.19 -5.49 18.01
CA LEU A 238 9.13 -5.98 16.99
C LEU A 238 10.03 -7.06 17.59
N PRO A 239 10.64 -7.92 16.74
CA PRO A 239 11.66 -8.85 17.19
C PRO A 239 12.84 -8.15 17.89
N ASP A 240 13.48 -8.83 18.85
CA ASP A 240 14.52 -8.21 19.68
C ASP A 240 15.78 -7.81 18.88
N PHE A 241 16.07 -8.48 17.76
CA PHE A 241 17.20 -8.09 16.89
C PHE A 241 17.01 -6.71 16.24
N CYS A 242 15.78 -6.19 16.16
CA CYS A 242 15.52 -4.83 15.66
C CYS A 242 16.05 -3.73 16.60
N LEU A 243 16.54 -4.10 17.79
CA LEU A 243 17.18 -3.19 18.75
C LEU A 243 18.65 -2.91 18.39
N ASP A 244 19.25 -3.71 17.51
CA ASP A 244 20.64 -3.57 17.12
C ASP A 244 20.82 -2.49 16.05
N LYS A 245 21.64 -1.48 16.35
CA LYS A 245 21.87 -0.29 15.50
C LYS A 245 22.53 -0.59 14.14
N LEU A 246 22.97 -1.83 13.92
CA LEU A 246 23.63 -2.27 12.68
C LEU A 246 22.63 -2.75 11.61
N PHE A 247 21.34 -2.86 11.95
CA PHE A 247 20.30 -3.37 11.06
C PHE A 247 19.52 -2.21 10.42
N CYS A 248 19.45 -2.20 9.09
CA CYS A 248 18.48 -1.39 8.36
C CYS A 248 17.27 -2.26 8.06
N TYR A 249 16.07 -1.89 8.48
CA TYR A 249 14.89 -2.71 8.21
C TYR A 249 13.71 -1.89 7.72
N ASP A 250 12.86 -2.50 6.89
CA ASP A 250 11.57 -1.96 6.45
C ASP A 250 10.43 -2.89 6.85
N ILE A 251 9.23 -2.35 7.02
CA ILE A 251 8.05 -3.13 7.40
C ILE A 251 6.90 -2.79 6.45
N LYS A 252 6.29 -3.82 5.86
CA LYS A 252 5.16 -3.71 4.94
C LYS A 252 4.17 -4.86 5.11
N ALA A 253 3.04 -4.78 4.42
CA ALA A 253 2.15 -5.92 4.27
C ALA A 253 2.57 -6.79 3.07
N MET A 254 2.55 -8.11 3.25
CA MET A 254 2.69 -9.08 2.16
C MET A 254 1.75 -10.26 2.40
N GLY A 255 0.87 -10.56 1.44
CA GLY A 255 0.02 -11.75 1.50
C GLY A 255 -0.90 -11.83 2.73
N GLY A 256 -1.27 -10.68 3.30
CA GLY A 256 -2.08 -10.60 4.53
C GLY A 256 -1.27 -10.53 5.83
N TYR A 257 0.04 -10.83 5.78
CA TYR A 257 0.93 -10.75 6.94
C TYR A 257 1.62 -9.40 7.05
N ILE A 258 2.00 -9.03 8.27
CA ILE A 258 3.02 -8.01 8.49
C ILE A 258 4.38 -8.65 8.24
N CYS A 259 5.16 -8.03 7.36
CA CYS A 259 6.45 -8.50 6.91
C CYS A 259 7.52 -7.48 7.28
N LEU A 260 8.60 -7.93 7.89
CA LEU A 260 9.78 -7.15 8.22
C LEU A 260 10.94 -7.64 7.37
N THR A 261 11.58 -6.75 6.63
CA THR A 261 12.83 -7.05 5.91
C THR A 261 13.98 -6.37 6.61
N ALA A 262 14.98 -7.14 7.04
CA ALA A 262 16.18 -6.66 7.71
C ALA A 262 17.41 -6.90 6.84
N THR A 263 18.18 -5.84 6.61
CA THR A 263 19.44 -5.86 5.88
C THR A 263 20.58 -5.51 6.82
N TYR A 264 21.59 -6.36 6.89
CA TYR A 264 22.75 -6.17 7.75
C TYR A 264 24.00 -6.80 7.13
N ARG A 265 25.18 -6.40 7.62
CA ARG A 265 26.47 -6.86 7.11
C ARG A 265 27.04 -7.95 8.01
N GLU A 266 27.46 -9.04 7.39
CA GLU A 266 28.33 -10.06 7.99
C GLU A 266 29.73 -9.98 7.34
N ILE A 267 30.68 -10.80 7.79
CA ILE A 267 32.04 -10.80 7.25
C ILE A 267 31.97 -11.07 5.74
N ASP A 268 32.43 -10.10 4.94
CA ASP A 268 32.48 -10.13 3.48
C ASP A 268 31.14 -10.36 2.74
N THR A 269 29.99 -10.21 3.41
CA THR A 269 28.67 -10.39 2.78
C THR A 269 27.60 -9.48 3.38
N VAL A 270 26.52 -9.26 2.63
CA VAL A 270 25.30 -8.63 3.13
C VAL A 270 24.22 -9.69 3.21
N VAL A 271 23.54 -9.73 4.36
CA VAL A 271 22.41 -10.61 4.63
C VAL A 271 21.13 -9.81 4.53
N VAL A 272 20.14 -10.39 3.85
CA VAL A 272 18.77 -9.91 3.80
C VAL A 272 17.88 -11.00 4.40
N ASP A 273 17.35 -10.70 5.57
CA ASP A 273 16.37 -11.54 6.26
C ASP A 273 14.97 -10.99 6.05
N VAL A 274 14.01 -11.88 5.81
CA VAL A 274 12.59 -11.55 5.76
C VAL A 274 11.87 -12.31 6.83
N TRP A 275 11.18 -11.59 7.70
CA TRP A 275 10.38 -12.11 8.80
C TRP A 275 8.91 -11.81 8.56
N ILE A 276 8.04 -12.73 8.95
CA ILE A 276 6.59 -12.51 8.95
C ILE A 276 6.01 -12.73 10.35
N MET A 277 5.00 -11.96 10.70
CA MET A 277 4.23 -12.15 11.93
C MET A 277 3.05 -13.08 11.60
N GLU A 278 3.13 -14.35 12.00
CA GLU A 278 2.06 -15.33 11.70
C GLU A 278 0.77 -15.01 12.45
N GLU A 279 0.88 -14.63 13.72
CA GLU A 279 -0.26 -14.25 14.56
C GLU A 279 -0.21 -12.75 14.84
N TYR A 280 -1.19 -12.03 14.32
CA TYR A 280 -1.22 -10.58 14.42
C TYR A 280 -1.18 -10.09 15.88
N GLY A 281 -0.19 -9.25 16.19
CA GLY A 281 0.01 -8.66 17.51
C GLY A 281 0.75 -9.54 18.51
N VAL A 282 1.15 -10.77 18.14
CA VAL A 282 1.88 -11.69 19.02
C VAL A 282 3.38 -11.66 18.67
N LYS A 283 4.21 -11.18 19.59
CA LYS A 283 5.66 -11.02 19.38
C LYS A 283 6.34 -12.36 19.09
N GLU A 284 5.93 -13.42 19.78
CA GLU A 284 6.53 -14.75 19.66
C GLU A 284 6.21 -15.43 18.31
N SER A 285 5.26 -14.89 17.54
CA SER A 285 4.86 -15.42 16.23
C SER A 285 5.69 -14.90 15.05
N TRP A 286 6.69 -14.04 15.31
CA TRP A 286 7.63 -13.62 14.28
C TRP A 286 8.51 -14.80 13.86
N ILE A 287 8.34 -15.25 12.62
CA ILE A 287 9.17 -16.31 12.03
C ILE A 287 10.02 -15.76 10.90
N LYS A 288 11.25 -16.28 10.78
CA LYS A 288 12.11 -15.97 9.64
C LYS A 288 11.64 -16.82 8.45
N LEU A 289 11.19 -16.16 7.39
CA LEU A 289 10.71 -16.78 6.17
C LEU A 289 11.86 -17.01 5.17
N ILE A 290 12.75 -16.03 5.01
CA ILE A 290 13.86 -16.07 4.05
C ILE A 290 15.13 -15.52 4.71
N SER A 291 16.27 -16.11 4.36
CA SER A 291 17.60 -15.53 4.57
C SER A 291 18.39 -15.62 3.27
N CYS A 292 18.90 -14.50 2.77
CA CYS A 292 19.64 -14.44 1.51
C CYS A 292 21.00 -13.75 1.70
N TYR A 293 22.05 -14.35 1.15
CA TYR A 293 23.41 -13.82 1.17
C TYR A 293 23.77 -13.22 -0.19
N GLN A 294 24.28 -11.99 -0.21
CA GLN A 294 24.74 -11.35 -1.44
C GLN A 294 26.17 -10.80 -1.27
N PRO A 295 27.18 -11.40 -1.92
CA PRO A 295 28.58 -10.98 -1.79
C PRO A 295 28.94 -9.71 -2.58
N GLU A 296 28.20 -9.37 -3.64
CA GLU A 296 28.49 -8.21 -4.53
C GLU A 296 27.75 -6.91 -4.14
N PHE A 297 27.27 -6.84 -2.89
CA PHE A 297 26.40 -5.76 -2.44
C PHE A 297 27.18 -4.48 -2.16
N ILE A 298 26.72 -3.35 -2.72
CA ILE A 298 27.24 -2.03 -2.37
C ILE A 298 26.73 -1.70 -0.95
N PRO A 299 27.58 -1.27 0.00
CA PRO A 299 27.08 -0.70 1.25
C PRO A 299 26.14 0.45 0.89
N ASP A 300 24.87 0.34 1.30
CA ASP A 300 23.73 1.22 0.99
C ASP A 300 22.66 0.67 0.00
N SER A 301 22.81 -0.51 -0.61
CA SER A 301 21.76 -1.08 -1.50
C SER A 301 22.08 -2.48 -2.05
N PRO A 302 21.08 -3.34 -2.35
CA PRO A 302 19.63 -3.10 -2.41
C PRO A 302 18.77 -3.12 -1.14
N PHE A 303 17.66 -2.39 -1.21
CA PHE A 303 16.49 -2.64 -0.37
C PHE A 303 15.61 -3.68 -1.07
N ALA A 304 15.58 -4.89 -0.54
CA ALA A 304 14.62 -5.89 -0.97
C ALA A 304 13.27 -5.58 -0.32
N VAL A 305 12.22 -5.45 -1.13
CA VAL A 305 10.86 -5.26 -0.66
C VAL A 305 10.05 -6.48 -1.08
N PRO A 306 9.63 -7.33 -0.14
CA PRO A 306 8.73 -8.44 -0.43
C PRO A 306 7.35 -7.89 -0.82
N LEU A 307 6.79 -8.39 -1.93
CA LEU A 307 5.56 -7.85 -2.53
C LEU A 307 4.40 -8.84 -2.46
N ALA A 308 4.63 -10.09 -2.86
CA ALA A 308 3.57 -11.09 -2.98
C ALA A 308 4.14 -12.52 -2.98
N PHE A 309 3.30 -13.47 -2.60
CA PHE A 309 3.57 -14.89 -2.85
C PHE A 309 3.14 -15.28 -4.27
N SER A 310 3.81 -16.27 -4.85
CA SER A 310 3.30 -16.95 -6.05
C SER A 310 1.92 -17.55 -5.79
N LYS A 311 1.22 -17.94 -6.87
CA LYS A 311 -0.08 -18.64 -6.74
C LYS A 311 0.01 -19.86 -5.84
N ASN A 312 1.02 -20.70 -6.06
CA ASN A 312 1.27 -21.92 -5.31
C ASN A 312 1.82 -21.67 -3.90
N GLY A 313 2.31 -20.45 -3.61
CA GLY A 313 2.88 -20.09 -2.31
C GLY A 313 4.31 -20.58 -2.09
N ASP A 314 4.93 -21.17 -3.12
CA ASP A 314 6.30 -21.70 -3.12
C ASP A 314 7.37 -20.64 -3.43
N LYS A 315 6.97 -19.45 -3.88
CA LYS A 315 7.90 -18.36 -4.20
C LYS A 315 7.43 -17.02 -3.63
N VAL A 316 8.38 -16.12 -3.36
CA VAL A 316 8.13 -14.74 -2.95
C VAL A 316 8.67 -13.78 -4.00
N LEU A 317 7.83 -12.85 -4.46
CA LEU A 317 8.20 -11.79 -5.39
C LEU A 317 8.82 -10.64 -4.61
N PHE A 318 10.03 -10.25 -5.00
CA PHE A 318 10.72 -9.09 -4.47
C PHE A 318 10.83 -7.99 -5.51
N ASN A 319 10.67 -6.75 -5.06
CA ASN A 319 11.29 -5.62 -5.71
C ASN A 319 12.66 -5.36 -5.07
N ILE A 320 13.69 -5.39 -5.89
CA ILE A 320 15.05 -5.06 -5.50
C ILE A 320 15.34 -3.67 -6.03
N SER A 321 15.39 -2.69 -5.12
CA SER A 321 15.68 -1.31 -5.46
C SER A 321 17.15 -1.03 -5.24
N TYR A 322 17.86 -0.75 -6.33
CA TYR A 322 19.26 -0.35 -6.28
C TYR A 322 19.36 1.15 -6.04
N LYS A 323 19.86 1.55 -4.88
CA LYS A 323 19.96 2.95 -4.46
C LYS A 323 21.41 3.34 -4.21
N CYS A 324 21.75 4.59 -4.52
CA CYS A 324 22.99 5.18 -4.06
C CYS A 324 22.70 6.40 -3.19
N ARG A 325 23.59 6.65 -2.24
CA ARG A 325 23.55 7.86 -1.42
C ARG A 325 24.49 8.88 -2.03
N ILE A 326 23.95 9.98 -2.52
CA ILE A 326 24.73 11.13 -2.98
C ILE A 326 24.47 12.27 -2.00
N PHE A 327 25.53 12.70 -1.30
CA PHE A 327 25.42 13.57 -0.12
C PHE A 327 24.50 12.96 0.96
N ASN A 328 23.38 13.62 1.28
CA ASN A 328 22.39 13.18 2.28
C ASN A 328 21.11 12.63 1.65
N ASN A 329 21.04 12.50 0.32
CA ASN A 329 19.85 12.05 -0.39
C ASN A 329 20.06 10.69 -1.04
N TRP A 330 18.99 9.90 -1.03
CA TRP A 330 18.92 8.60 -1.66
C TRP A 330 18.39 8.73 -3.09
N TYR A 331 19.09 8.13 -4.04
CA TYR A 331 18.70 8.10 -5.45
C TYR A 331 18.55 6.66 -5.90
N SER A 332 17.40 6.32 -6.46
CA SER A 332 17.20 5.02 -7.10
C SER A 332 17.86 5.00 -8.47
N LEU A 333 18.74 4.03 -8.68
CA LEU A 333 19.46 3.79 -9.93
C LEU A 333 18.70 2.84 -10.84
N MET A 334 18.10 1.80 -10.26
CA MET A 334 17.41 0.76 -11.00
C MET A 334 16.52 -0.05 -10.06
N ASP A 335 15.35 -0.45 -10.53
CA ASP A 335 14.44 -1.34 -9.84
C ASP A 335 14.27 -2.63 -10.65
N LYS A 336 14.30 -3.78 -9.96
CA LYS A 336 14.13 -5.10 -10.59
C LYS A 336 13.15 -5.95 -9.81
N PHE A 337 12.51 -6.88 -10.51
CA PHE A 337 11.72 -7.94 -9.91
C PHE A 337 12.49 -9.26 -9.91
N VAL A 338 12.42 -9.98 -8.79
CA VAL A 338 12.93 -11.35 -8.70
C VAL A 338 11.97 -12.23 -7.93
N TRP A 339 11.89 -13.50 -8.31
CA TRP A 339 11.29 -14.53 -7.49
C TRP A 339 12.37 -15.15 -6.60
N TYR A 340 12.04 -15.37 -5.33
CA TYR A 340 12.81 -16.22 -4.44
C TYR A 340 12.03 -17.53 -4.26
N ASP A 341 12.62 -18.65 -4.64
CA ASP A 341 12.09 -20.00 -4.45
C ASP A 341 12.32 -20.45 -3.00
N LEU A 342 11.24 -20.61 -2.23
CA LEU A 342 11.31 -20.96 -0.81
C LEU A 342 11.83 -22.40 -0.58
N CYS A 343 11.62 -23.30 -1.53
CA CYS A 343 12.07 -24.69 -1.40
C CYS A 343 13.50 -24.86 -1.90
N GLY A 344 13.83 -24.20 -3.02
CA GLY A 344 15.14 -24.29 -3.66
C GLY A 344 16.16 -23.25 -3.18
N GLU A 345 15.75 -22.30 -2.33
CA GLU A 345 16.55 -21.17 -1.82
C GLU A 345 17.32 -20.42 -2.92
N ARG A 346 16.68 -20.25 -4.08
CA ARG A 346 17.29 -19.65 -5.28
C ARG A 346 16.52 -18.43 -5.76
N ILE A 347 17.26 -17.51 -6.38
CA ILE A 347 16.71 -16.30 -6.99
C ILE A 347 16.52 -16.52 -8.50
N GLU A 348 15.31 -16.28 -8.99
CA GLU A 348 14.96 -16.29 -10.40
C GLU A 348 14.64 -14.85 -10.85
N LYS A 349 15.25 -14.39 -11.94
CA LYS A 349 15.00 -13.04 -12.46
C LYS A 349 13.61 -12.97 -13.10
N VAL A 350 12.91 -11.87 -12.87
CA VAL A 350 11.65 -11.57 -13.54
C VAL A 350 11.88 -10.44 -14.53
N GLU A 351 11.76 -10.75 -15.82
CA GLU A 351 11.85 -9.76 -16.89
C GLU A 351 10.44 -9.36 -17.33
N ILE A 352 10.15 -8.06 -17.26
CA ILE A 352 8.87 -7.50 -17.69
C ILE A 352 9.16 -6.47 -18.76
N ARG A 353 8.71 -6.72 -19.98
CA ARG A 353 9.04 -5.88 -21.13
C ARG A 353 8.32 -4.53 -21.05
N GLY A 354 9.10 -3.45 -21.14
CA GLY A 354 8.60 -2.07 -21.23
C GLY A 354 8.41 -1.36 -19.89
N ILE A 355 8.86 -1.95 -18.76
CA ILE A 355 8.79 -1.27 -17.47
C ILE A 355 9.84 -0.15 -17.46
N PRO A 356 9.58 0.97 -16.77
CA PRO A 356 10.61 1.95 -16.50
C PRO A 356 11.78 1.32 -15.74
N SER A 357 12.98 1.89 -15.88
CA SER A 357 14.16 1.43 -15.14
C SER A 357 14.08 1.71 -13.65
N VAL A 358 13.33 2.73 -13.24
CA VAL A 358 13.17 3.15 -11.86
C VAL A 358 11.69 3.43 -11.57
N PHE A 359 11.14 2.86 -10.50
CA PHE A 359 9.72 2.99 -10.18
C PHE A 359 9.42 2.72 -8.70
N GLU A 360 8.35 3.34 -8.23
CA GLU A 360 7.68 2.88 -7.01
C GLU A 360 6.70 1.78 -7.36
N VAL A 361 6.61 0.76 -6.51
CA VAL A 361 5.73 -0.39 -6.71
C VAL A 361 4.75 -0.53 -5.56
N HIS A 362 3.49 -0.77 -5.90
CA HIS A 362 2.42 -1.07 -4.97
C HIS A 362 1.68 -2.33 -5.42
N PHE A 363 1.34 -3.18 -4.46
CA PHE A 363 0.42 -4.28 -4.70
C PHE A 363 -0.99 -3.74 -4.89
N TYR A 364 -1.70 -4.25 -5.89
CA TYR A 364 -3.05 -3.80 -6.24
C TYR A 364 -3.92 -4.99 -6.64
N VAL A 365 -5.16 -4.97 -6.16
CA VAL A 365 -6.18 -5.96 -6.53
C VAL A 365 -7.22 -5.22 -7.35
N GLU A 366 -7.34 -5.55 -8.63
CA GLU A 366 -8.37 -4.99 -9.49
C GLU A 366 -9.76 -5.34 -8.95
N SER A 367 -10.68 -4.36 -8.93
CA SER A 367 -12.05 -4.60 -8.47
C SER A 367 -13.05 -3.61 -9.09
N PRO A 368 -14.31 -4.02 -9.35
CA PRO A 368 -15.36 -3.12 -9.82
C PRO A 368 -15.94 -2.20 -8.74
N VAL A 369 -15.33 -2.12 -7.54
CA VAL A 369 -15.82 -1.27 -6.43
C VAL A 369 -16.13 0.16 -6.91
N PRO A 370 -17.36 0.66 -6.70
CA PRO A 370 -17.70 2.01 -7.08
C PRO A 370 -17.06 3.02 -6.13
N ILE A 371 -16.65 4.15 -6.71
CA ILE A 371 -16.48 5.40 -5.97
C ILE A 371 -17.84 6.10 -6.01
N ASN A 372 -18.26 6.71 -4.90
CA ASN A 372 -19.60 7.29 -4.67
C ASN A 372 -20.20 8.07 -5.85
N GLY A 373 -21.50 8.38 -5.79
CA GLY A 373 -22.27 9.01 -6.89
C GLY A 373 -21.75 10.34 -7.46
N ASN A 374 -20.80 11.02 -6.80
CA ASN A 374 -20.14 12.23 -7.30
C ASN A 374 -18.87 11.94 -8.13
N ALA A 375 -18.60 10.68 -8.45
CA ALA A 375 -17.41 10.30 -9.20
C ALA A 375 -17.46 10.75 -10.67
N VAL A 376 -16.34 11.28 -11.15
CA VAL A 376 -16.15 11.69 -12.55
C VAL A 376 -15.50 10.54 -13.32
N MET A 377 -15.96 10.31 -14.55
CA MET A 377 -15.36 9.35 -15.48
C MET A 377 -14.14 9.99 -16.17
N ILE A 378 -13.04 9.25 -16.28
CA ILE A 378 -11.90 9.66 -17.10
C ILE A 378 -12.21 9.29 -18.55
N ASN A 379 -12.39 10.31 -19.41
CA ASN A 379 -12.60 10.12 -20.84
C ASN A 379 -11.29 9.75 -21.54
N ASN A 380 -11.40 8.89 -22.56
CA ASN A 380 -10.27 8.44 -23.39
C ASN A 380 -9.94 9.40 -24.54
N GLU A 381 -10.56 10.57 -24.61
CA GLU A 381 -10.26 11.54 -25.67
C GLU A 381 -8.90 12.18 -25.39
N MET A 382 -7.86 11.66 -26.05
CA MET A 382 -6.69 12.46 -26.39
C MET A 382 -6.90 13.06 -27.79
N PRO A 383 -6.43 14.29 -28.05
CA PRO A 383 -6.10 14.71 -29.40
C PRO A 383 -4.99 13.85 -30.03
#